data_AF-A0A0B1SZZ2-F1
#
_entry.id   AF-A0A0B1SZZ2-F1
#
_cell.length_a   1.000
_cell.length_b   1.000
_cell.length_c   1.000
_cell.angle_alpha   90.00
_cell.angle_beta   90.00
_cell.angle_gamma   90.00
#
_symmetry.space_group_name_H-M   'P 1'
#
loop_
_entity.id
_entity.type
_entity.pdbx_description
1 polymer ?
#
loop_
_entity_poly.entity_id
_entity_poly.type
_entity_poly.pdbx_seq_one_letter_code
_entity_poly.pdbx_strand_id
1 'polypeptide(L)'
;MPKSLLAYCETLTTLRVSAFADDKTIRHSSDLDCNFADPKKCRWKNVEDKWGLDSLDFYLFEKVDFTEFPALRVGPGPTRVHQGEKMIFTGDKKREEQHAIYLSSLVGCQNSTGNLTFTYWSYNSAQLEIVLFEDKPGGGYKMLPEKPYVDC
;
A
#
# COMPACT_ATOMS: atom_id res chain seq x y z
N MET A 1 4.09 12.66 9.31
CA MET A 1 4.91 11.43 9.37
C MET A 1 5.85 11.44 10.57
N PRO A 2 6.09 10.29 11.21
CA PRO A 2 7.06 10.15 12.30
C PRO A 2 8.49 10.37 11.79
N LYS A 3 9.26 11.20 12.50
CA LYS A 3 10.61 11.61 12.12
C LYS A 3 11.63 10.46 12.06
N SER A 4 11.32 9.31 12.66
CA SER A 4 12.25 8.17 12.81
C SER A 4 12.51 7.43 11.50
N LEU A 5 11.47 7.09 10.73
CA LEU A 5 11.63 6.42 9.43
C LEU A 5 12.11 7.39 8.34
N LEU A 6 11.61 8.62 8.38
CA LEU A 6 12.04 9.71 7.49
C LEU A 6 13.50 10.14 7.70
N ALA A 7 14.12 9.79 8.82
CA ALA A 7 15.55 10.08 9.03
C ALA A 7 16.45 9.26 8.10
N TYR A 8 15.95 8.15 7.55
CA TYR A 8 16.73 7.18 6.80
C TYR A 8 16.36 7.10 5.32
N CYS A 9 15.25 7.74 4.94
CA CYS A 9 14.68 7.71 3.61
C CYS A 9 14.31 9.12 3.14
N GLU A 10 14.54 9.41 1.87
CA GLU A 10 14.12 10.67 1.26
C GLU A 10 12.85 10.48 0.43
N THR A 11 11.95 11.46 0.50
CA THR A 11 10.73 11.47 -0.31
C THR A 11 11.12 11.71 -1.76
N LEU A 12 10.78 10.78 -2.66
CA LEU A 12 10.98 11.00 -4.09
C LEU A 12 9.83 11.80 -4.68
N THR A 13 8.58 11.37 -4.47
CA THR A 13 7.37 12.04 -4.98
C THR A 13 6.08 11.40 -4.44
N THR A 14 4.92 11.94 -4.82
CA THR A 14 3.61 11.27 -4.66
C THR A 14 3.47 10.15 -5.69
N LEU A 15 2.90 9.00 -5.30
CA LEU A 15 2.65 7.83 -6.17
C LEU A 15 1.52 8.09 -7.18
N ARG A 16 1.63 9.15 -7.98
CA ARG A 16 0.61 9.55 -8.96
C ARG A 16 0.70 8.77 -10.27
N VAL A 17 1.82 8.11 -10.53
CA VAL A 17 2.03 7.36 -11.79
C VAL A 17 2.20 5.89 -11.45
N SER A 18 1.21 5.09 -11.83
CA SER A 18 1.19 3.63 -11.70
C SER A 18 0.55 2.96 -12.92
N ALA A 19 0.66 1.64 -13.03
CA ALA A 19 -0.01 0.83 -14.07
C ALA A 19 -1.43 0.44 -13.67
N PHE A 20 -1.97 1.04 -12.62
CA PHE A 20 -3.32 0.77 -12.17
C PHE A 20 -4.33 1.09 -13.30
N ALA A 21 -5.30 0.20 -13.50
CA ALA A 21 -6.39 0.39 -14.45
C ALA A 21 -7.72 -0.02 -13.79
N ASP A 22 -8.71 0.88 -13.83
CA ASP A 22 -10.07 0.60 -13.31
C ASP A 22 -10.84 -0.38 -14.21
N ASP A 23 -10.53 -0.42 -15.51
CA ASP A 23 -11.27 -1.17 -16.54
C ASP A 23 -10.66 -2.55 -16.87
N LYS A 24 -9.51 -2.89 -16.27
CA LYS A 24 -8.77 -4.12 -16.58
C LYS A 24 -8.57 -4.95 -15.33
N THR A 25 -9.14 -6.16 -15.37
CA THR A 25 -8.88 -7.16 -14.36
C THR A 25 -7.43 -7.64 -14.41
N ILE A 26 -6.91 -7.97 -13.24
CA ILE A 26 -5.70 -8.76 -13.07
C ILE A 26 -5.90 -10.13 -13.73
N ARG A 27 -4.93 -10.57 -14.54
CA ARG A 27 -4.99 -11.86 -15.25
C ARG A 27 -4.13 -12.92 -14.56
N HIS A 28 -3.02 -12.50 -13.97
CA HIS A 28 -2.10 -13.36 -13.23
C HIS A 28 -1.77 -12.73 -11.88
N SER A 29 -1.58 -13.54 -10.84
CA SER A 29 -1.23 -13.03 -9.50
C SER A 29 0.02 -12.14 -9.53
N SER A 30 0.99 -12.43 -10.40
CA SER A 30 2.20 -11.64 -10.58
C SER A 30 1.96 -10.22 -11.10
N ASP A 31 0.78 -9.93 -11.67
CA ASP A 31 0.43 -8.55 -12.04
C ASP A 31 0.28 -7.63 -10.82
N LEU A 32 0.12 -8.22 -9.62
CA LEU A 32 0.08 -7.50 -8.35
C LEU A 32 1.46 -7.33 -7.70
N ASP A 33 2.50 -8.00 -8.21
CA ASP A 33 3.85 -7.89 -7.65
C ASP A 33 4.38 -6.47 -7.86
N CYS A 34 4.75 -5.82 -6.76
CA CYS A 34 5.25 -4.46 -6.77
C CYS A 34 6.35 -4.28 -5.71
N ASN A 35 7.57 -4.01 -6.17
CA ASN A 35 8.72 -3.68 -5.33
C ASN A 35 9.11 -2.20 -5.42
N PHE A 36 8.29 -1.38 -6.08
CA PHE A 36 8.48 0.06 -6.28
C PHE A 36 9.78 0.49 -6.98
N ALA A 37 10.59 -0.43 -7.53
CA ALA A 37 11.76 -0.07 -8.34
C ALA A 37 11.35 0.74 -9.58
N ASP A 38 10.24 0.34 -10.21
CA ASP A 38 9.54 1.04 -11.29
C ASP A 38 8.03 1.18 -10.95
N PRO A 39 7.64 2.22 -10.18
CA PRO A 39 6.28 2.40 -9.71
C PRO A 39 5.24 2.45 -10.84
N LYS A 40 5.66 2.85 -12.05
CA LYS A 40 4.80 2.93 -13.23
C LYS A 40 4.28 1.58 -13.71
N LYS A 41 4.87 0.47 -13.25
CA LYS A 41 4.43 -0.90 -13.55
C LYS A 41 3.54 -1.49 -12.48
N CYS A 42 3.49 -0.88 -11.29
CA CYS A 42 2.69 -1.39 -10.20
C CYS A 42 1.21 -1.15 -10.45
N ARG A 43 0.38 -2.17 -10.28
CA ARG A 43 -1.08 -2.08 -10.44
C ARG A 43 -1.79 -1.69 -9.15
N TRP A 44 -1.24 -0.69 -8.48
CA TRP A 44 -1.73 -0.18 -7.21
C TRP A 44 -1.81 1.35 -7.24
N LYS A 45 -2.74 1.95 -6.50
CA LYS A 45 -2.90 3.41 -6.39
C LYS A 45 -3.34 3.83 -4.99
N ASN A 46 -3.08 5.08 -4.62
CA ASN A 46 -3.82 5.71 -3.53
C ASN A 46 -5.29 5.84 -3.92
N VAL A 47 -6.17 5.75 -2.94
CA VAL A 47 -7.59 6.05 -3.16
C VAL A 47 -7.76 7.53 -3.50
N GLU A 48 -8.73 7.82 -4.37
CA GLU A 48 -9.03 9.19 -4.76
C GLU A 48 -9.90 9.88 -3.70
N ASP A 49 -9.52 11.11 -3.32
CA ASP A 49 -10.21 11.95 -2.33
C ASP A 49 -11.73 12.02 -2.51
N LYS A 50 -12.20 11.97 -3.78
CA LYS A 50 -13.62 12.06 -4.13
C LYS A 50 -14.49 10.96 -3.48
N TRP A 51 -13.87 9.84 -3.10
CA TRP A 51 -14.57 8.74 -2.44
C TRP A 51 -14.65 8.88 -0.92
N GLY A 52 -13.83 9.75 -0.32
CA GLY A 52 -13.83 10.02 1.12
C GLY A 52 -13.60 8.78 2.00
N LEU A 53 -12.84 7.80 1.51
CA LEU A 53 -12.60 6.53 2.21
C LEU A 53 -11.39 6.59 3.14
N ASP A 54 -10.46 7.52 2.90
CA ASP A 54 -9.26 7.72 3.68
C ASP A 54 -8.95 9.22 3.87
N SER A 55 -7.96 9.52 4.70
CA SER A 55 -7.56 10.89 5.06
C SER A 55 -6.09 11.20 4.80
N LEU A 56 -5.35 10.21 4.29
CA LEU A 56 -3.92 10.27 4.02
C LEU A 56 -3.57 9.45 2.78
N ASP A 57 -2.53 9.90 2.08
CA ASP A 57 -1.90 9.18 0.97
C ASP A 57 -0.70 8.35 1.43
N PHE A 58 -0.34 7.34 0.64
CA PHE A 58 1.02 6.80 0.63
C PHE A 58 1.93 7.62 -0.30
N TYR A 59 3.19 7.74 0.11
CA TYR A 59 4.23 8.46 -0.63
C TYR A 59 5.41 7.55 -0.89
N LEU A 60 6.11 7.79 -2.01
CA LEU A 60 7.27 7.00 -2.40
C LEU A 60 8.54 7.55 -1.75
N PHE A 61 9.30 6.65 -1.15
CA PHE A 61 10.57 6.93 -0.52
C PHE A 61 11.66 6.02 -1.05
N GLU A 62 12.89 6.51 -0.97
CA GLU A 62 14.09 5.74 -1.26
C GLU A 62 15.02 5.74 -0.04
N LYS A 63 15.60 4.57 0.27
CA LYS A 63 16.60 4.43 1.31
C LYS A 63 17.90 5.11 0.87
N VAL A 64 18.34 6.14 1.59
CA VAL A 64 19.47 6.99 1.13
C VAL A 64 20.84 6.62 1.70
N ASP A 65 20.88 5.89 2.81
CA ASP A 65 22.13 5.46 3.45
C ASP A 65 22.09 3.99 3.90
N PHE A 66 23.19 3.50 4.48
CA PHE A 66 23.31 2.13 4.98
C PHE A 66 22.81 1.94 6.43
N THR A 67 22.26 2.98 7.05
CA THR A 67 21.79 2.90 8.43
C THR A 67 20.57 2.00 8.50
N GLU A 68 20.67 0.94 9.32
CA GLU A 68 19.58 0.00 9.54
C GLU A 68 18.41 0.65 10.27
N PHE A 69 17.19 0.18 10.00
CA PHE A 69 16.03 0.60 10.77
C PHE A 69 16.12 0.11 12.22
N PRO A 70 15.74 0.94 13.22
CA PRO A 70 15.87 0.58 14.62
C PRO A 70 14.82 -0.48 15.02
N ALA A 71 15.24 -1.72 15.17
CA ALA A 71 14.39 -2.90 15.43
C ALA A 71 13.39 -2.73 16.59
N LEU A 72 13.78 -2.02 17.65
CA LEU A 72 12.94 -1.81 18.84
C LEU A 72 11.79 -0.82 18.61
N ARG A 73 11.84 -0.03 17.54
CA ARG A 73 10.87 1.02 17.24
C ARG A 73 10.11 0.77 15.96
N VAL A 74 10.75 0.09 15.01
CA VAL A 74 10.27 -0.11 13.65
C VAL A 74 10.31 -1.62 13.35
N GLY A 75 9.14 -2.24 13.29
CA GLY A 75 8.98 -3.68 13.05
C GLY A 75 7.57 -4.01 12.55
N PRO A 76 7.29 -5.24 12.06
CA PRO A 76 8.13 -6.43 12.14
C PRO A 76 9.07 -6.67 10.94
N GLY A 77 9.04 -5.81 9.92
CA GLY A 77 9.89 -5.96 8.73
C GLY A 77 11.40 -5.96 9.03
N PRO A 78 12.24 -6.35 8.05
CA PRO A 78 13.68 -6.47 8.23
C PRO A 78 14.33 -5.13 8.57
N THR A 79 15.34 -5.14 9.45
CA THR A 79 16.11 -3.93 9.79
C THR A 79 17.04 -3.51 8.66
N ARG A 80 17.53 -4.50 7.89
CA ARG A 80 18.40 -4.34 6.74
C ARG A 80 17.57 -4.12 5.48
N VAL A 81 17.42 -2.86 5.13
CA VAL A 81 16.92 -2.40 3.83
C VAL A 81 18.12 -1.84 3.06
N HIS A 82 18.35 -2.30 1.84
CA HIS A 82 19.51 -1.85 1.08
C HIS A 82 19.36 -0.40 0.62
N GLN A 83 20.48 0.31 0.50
CA GLN A 83 20.50 1.65 -0.10
C GLN A 83 19.93 1.59 -1.52
N GLY A 84 19.11 2.57 -1.88
CA GLY A 84 18.42 2.65 -3.18
C GLY A 84 17.13 1.83 -3.26
N GLU A 85 16.82 0.99 -2.26
CA GLU A 85 15.52 0.35 -2.20
C GLU A 85 14.40 1.38 -2.01
N LYS A 86 13.30 1.14 -2.72
CA LYS A 86 12.13 2.00 -2.73
C LYS A 86 10.99 1.36 -1.99
N MET A 87 10.27 2.18 -1.25
CA MET A 87 9.16 1.74 -0.42
C MET A 87 8.16 2.87 -0.22
N ILE A 88 6.96 2.51 0.21
CA ILE A 88 5.89 3.48 0.42
C ILE A 88 5.64 3.67 1.91
N PHE A 89 5.43 4.91 2.32
CA PHE A 89 5.11 5.25 3.70
C PHE A 89 3.89 6.15 3.78
N THR A 90 3.17 6.01 4.90
CA THR A 90 2.07 6.89 5.28
C THR A 90 2.19 7.27 6.77
N GLY A 91 1.47 8.30 7.17
CA GLY A 91 1.30 8.72 8.57
C GLY A 91 1.46 10.22 8.78
N ASP A 92 0.83 10.77 9.82
CA ASP A 92 0.99 12.16 10.24
C ASP A 92 1.49 12.28 11.68
N LYS A 93 1.56 13.50 12.22
CA LYS A 93 1.80 13.82 13.63
C LYS A 93 0.52 14.18 14.37
N LYS A 94 -0.64 14.16 13.69
CA LYS A 94 -1.94 14.44 14.29
C LYS A 94 -2.28 13.36 15.31
N ARG A 95 -3.05 13.75 16.34
CA ARG A 95 -3.53 12.84 17.38
C ARG A 95 -4.83 12.13 17.01
N GLU A 96 -5.56 12.70 16.06
CA GLU A 96 -6.78 12.12 15.52
C GLU A 96 -6.44 10.85 14.74
N GLU A 97 -7.40 9.93 14.74
CA GLU A 97 -7.29 8.71 13.93
C GLU A 97 -7.26 9.08 12.45
N GLN A 98 -6.34 8.46 11.72
CA GLN A 98 -6.17 8.68 10.29
C GLN A 98 -5.95 7.34 9.61
N HIS A 99 -6.44 7.24 8.38
CA HIS A 99 -6.34 6.04 7.56
C HIS A 99 -5.80 6.44 6.19
N ALA A 100 -5.10 5.50 5.56
CA ALA A 100 -4.63 5.59 4.19
C ALA A 100 -4.91 4.25 3.53
N ILE A 101 -5.45 4.26 2.32
CA ILE A 101 -5.79 3.04 1.58
C ILE A 101 -4.95 2.99 0.30
N TYR A 102 -4.23 1.88 0.14
CA TYR A 102 -3.52 1.57 -1.10
C TYR A 102 -4.24 0.43 -1.82
N LEU A 103 -4.85 0.76 -2.95
CA LEU A 103 -5.82 -0.09 -3.64
C LEU A 103 -5.18 -0.75 -4.87
N SER A 104 -5.37 -2.06 -5.05
CA SER A 104 -4.98 -2.77 -6.27
C SER A 104 -5.98 -2.58 -7.40
N SER A 105 -5.56 -2.79 -8.64
CA SER A 105 -6.51 -2.99 -9.75
C SER A 105 -7.42 -4.19 -9.50
N LEU A 106 -8.54 -4.23 -10.22
CA LEU A 106 -9.61 -5.19 -9.99
C LEU A 106 -9.11 -6.64 -10.10
N VAL A 107 -9.31 -7.41 -9.04
CA VAL A 107 -9.06 -8.86 -9.05
C VAL A 107 -10.34 -9.53 -9.54
N GLY A 108 -10.28 -10.14 -10.73
CA GLY A 108 -11.41 -10.90 -11.26
C GLY A 108 -11.65 -12.20 -10.49
N CYS A 109 -12.77 -12.87 -10.79
CA CYS A 109 -13.09 -14.19 -10.24
C CYS A 109 -11.91 -15.16 -10.33
N GLN A 110 -11.59 -15.80 -9.20
CA GLN A 110 -10.51 -16.76 -9.08
C GLN A 110 -11.09 -18.16 -8.86
N ASN A 111 -10.58 -19.15 -9.60
CA ASN A 111 -11.00 -20.55 -9.45
C ASN A 111 -10.29 -21.27 -8.28
N SER A 112 -9.37 -20.58 -7.60
CA SER A 112 -8.56 -21.11 -6.51
C SER A 112 -8.16 -20.01 -5.54
N THR A 113 -7.76 -20.40 -4.32
CA THR A 113 -7.23 -19.48 -3.32
C THR A 113 -5.93 -18.83 -3.79
N GLY A 114 -5.87 -17.50 -3.77
CA GLY A 114 -4.64 -16.73 -3.93
C GLY A 114 -3.96 -16.42 -2.59
N ASN A 115 -2.65 -16.19 -2.62
CA ASN A 115 -1.88 -15.72 -1.46
C ASN A 115 -1.29 -14.34 -1.76
N LEU A 116 -1.64 -13.34 -0.95
CA LEU A 116 -1.05 -12.01 -0.98
C LEU A 116 -0.04 -11.92 0.16
N THR A 117 1.23 -11.69 -0.19
CA THR A 117 2.32 -11.50 0.77
C THR A 117 2.95 -10.13 0.55
N PHE A 118 3.26 -9.43 1.62
CA PHE A 118 3.96 -8.15 1.59
C PHE A 118 4.84 -8.00 2.83
N THR A 119 5.83 -7.11 2.73
CA THR A 119 6.68 -6.71 3.85
C THR A 119 6.23 -5.35 4.35
N TYR A 120 6.10 -5.20 5.66
CA TYR A 120 5.68 -3.94 6.26
C TYR A 120 6.47 -3.62 7.52
N TRP A 121 6.51 -2.34 7.84
CA TRP A 121 7.04 -1.82 9.07
C TRP A 121 6.00 -0.90 9.70
N SER A 122 5.81 -1.03 10.99
CA SER A 122 4.98 -0.16 11.81
C SER A 122 5.85 0.56 12.83
N TYR A 123 5.44 1.79 13.16
CA TYR A 123 6.03 2.63 14.19
C TYR A 123 4.90 3.20 15.05
N ASN A 124 5.09 3.24 16.37
CA ASN A 124 4.13 3.79 17.34
C ASN A 124 2.71 3.19 17.26
N SER A 125 2.61 1.85 17.22
CA SER A 125 1.32 1.14 17.26
C SER A 125 0.37 1.43 16.09
N ALA A 126 0.90 1.91 14.95
CA ALA A 126 0.11 1.97 13.72
C ALA A 126 -0.35 0.56 13.32
N GLN A 127 -1.62 0.44 12.94
CA GLN A 127 -2.23 -0.82 12.53
C GLN A 127 -2.25 -0.92 11.00
N LEU A 128 -2.07 -2.14 10.50
CA LEU A 128 -2.21 -2.46 9.08
C LEU A 128 -3.28 -3.52 8.94
N GLU A 129 -4.25 -3.24 8.07
CA GLU A 129 -5.36 -4.14 7.79
C GLU A 129 -5.43 -4.44 6.30
N ILE A 130 -5.81 -5.68 5.97
CA ILE A 130 -6.10 -6.09 4.59
C ILE A 130 -7.60 -6.26 4.47
N VAL A 131 -8.18 -5.44 3.62
CA VAL A 131 -9.62 -5.35 3.41
C VAL A 131 -9.94 -5.62 1.94
N LEU A 132 -11.13 -6.13 1.68
CA LEU A 132 -11.62 -6.34 0.32
C LEU A 132 -12.61 -5.23 -0.02
N PHE A 133 -12.51 -4.73 -1.24
CA PHE A 133 -13.46 -3.76 -1.78
C PHE A 133 -14.18 -4.34 -2.99
N GLU A 134 -15.49 -4.12 -3.03
CA GLU A 134 -16.31 -4.33 -4.22
C GLU A 134 -16.49 -2.98 -4.95
N ASP A 135 -16.34 -2.99 -6.28
CA ASP A 135 -16.65 -1.83 -7.12
C ASP A 135 -18.17 -1.69 -7.28
N LYS A 136 -18.69 -0.49 -7.02
CA LYS A 136 -20.13 -0.24 -7.08
C LYS A 136 -20.58 0.04 -8.52
N PRO A 137 -21.74 -0.50 -8.95
CA PRO A 137 -22.38 -0.04 -10.18
C PRO A 137 -22.64 1.48 -10.11
N GLY A 138 -21.98 2.26 -10.98
CA GLY A 138 -22.04 3.73 -10.97
C GLY A 138 -20.83 4.44 -10.35
N GLY A 139 -19.82 3.66 -9.91
CA GLY A 139 -18.54 4.16 -9.42
C GLY A 139 -18.43 4.20 -7.89
N GLY A 140 -17.21 3.96 -7.42
CA GLY A 140 -16.84 4.02 -6.00
C GLY A 140 -16.75 2.64 -5.37
N TYR A 141 -16.33 2.58 -4.11
CA TYR A 141 -16.00 1.31 -3.47
C TYR A 141 -16.92 1.01 -2.28
N LYS A 142 -17.14 -0.28 -2.02
CA LYS A 142 -17.80 -0.81 -0.83
C LYS A 142 -16.83 -1.75 -0.12
N MET A 143 -16.47 -1.43 1.12
CA MET A 143 -15.66 -2.35 1.94
C MET A 143 -16.48 -3.59 2.28
N LEU A 144 -15.88 -4.77 2.12
CA LEU A 144 -16.45 -6.05 2.46
C LEU A 144 -15.87 -6.51 3.81
N PRO A 145 -16.73 -6.79 4.81
CA PRO A 145 -16.29 -7.12 6.17
C PRO A 145 -15.70 -8.53 6.32
N GLU A 146 -15.98 -9.44 5.38
CA GLU A 146 -15.50 -10.82 5.39
C GLU A 146 -15.01 -11.24 4.00
N LYS A 147 -14.22 -12.33 3.93
CA LYS A 147 -13.90 -12.98 2.64
C LYS A 147 -15.23 -13.33 1.98
N PRO A 148 -15.61 -12.67 0.88
CA PRO A 148 -16.87 -12.99 0.26
C PRO A 148 -16.77 -14.43 -0.23
N TYR A 149 -17.78 -15.23 0.10
CA TYR A 149 -18.08 -16.42 -0.68
C TYR A 149 -18.64 -15.90 -2.00
N VAL A 150 -17.74 -15.46 -2.89
CA VAL A 150 -18.11 -15.05 -4.24
C VAL A 150 -18.42 -16.33 -4.99
N ASP A 151 -19.71 -16.64 -5.12
CA ASP A 151 -20.22 -17.47 -6.21
C ASP A 151 -19.99 -16.67 -7.50
N CYS A 152 -18.77 -16.82 -8.00
CA CYS A 152 -18.51 -16.77 -9.42
C CYS A 152 -19.05 -18.08 -10.02
#